data_AF-A0A2V5ZAL5-F1
#
_entry.id   AF-A0A2V5ZAL5-F1
#
_cell.length_a   1.000
_cell.length_b   1.000
_cell.length_c   1.000
_cell.angle_alpha   90.00
_cell.angle_beta   90.00
_cell.angle_gamma   90.00
#
_symmetry.space_group_name_H-M   'P 1'
#
loop_
_entity.id
_entity.type
_entity.pdbx_description
1 polymer ?
#
loop_
_entity_poly.entity_id
_entity_poly.type
_entity_poly.pdbx_seq_one_letter_code
_entity_poly.pdbx_strand_id
1 'polypeptide(L)' 'MSRVEEIKAAIEQLSLEERCELAALLNPIEDDDWDRQMKKDAEPGGKLDRLMEAATKEYKKGKSLPFPKPAE' A
#
# COMPACT_ATOMS: atom_id res chain seq x y z
N MET A 1 30.22 15.64 0.26
CA MET A 1 29.37 14.45 0.10
C MET A 1 28.43 14.41 1.29
N SER A 2 27.13 14.22 1.05
CA SER A 2 26.15 14.06 2.13
C SER A 2 26.09 12.60 2.57
N ARG A 3 25.63 12.38 3.81
CA ARG A 3 25.40 11.02 4.34
C ARG A 3 24.46 10.20 3.44
N VAL A 4 23.52 10.85 2.74
CA VAL A 4 22.61 10.20 1.79
C VAL A 4 23.34 9.77 0.52
N GLU A 5 24.30 10.58 0.03
CA GLU A 5 25.12 10.25 -1.14
C GLU A 5 26.03 9.05 -0.87
N GLU A 6 26.62 8.97 0.33
CA GLU A 6 27.45 7.82 0.75
C GLU A 6 26.64 6.51 0.81
N ILE A 7 25.41 6.56 1.35
CA ILE A 7 24.52 5.40 1.40
C ILE A 7 24.12 4.96 -0.01
N LYS A 8 23.81 5.89 -0.92
CA LYS A 8 23.49 5.55 -2.31
C LYS A 8 24.64 4.83 -3.00
N ALA A 9 25.87 5.35 -2.84
CA ALA A 9 27.06 4.72 -3.40
C ALA A 9 27.29 3.30 -2.83
N ALA A 10 27.03 3.10 -1.52
CA ALA A 10 27.12 1.77 -0.90
C ALA A 10 26.06 0.80 -1.44
N ILE A 11 24.82 1.26 -1.64
CA ILE A 11 23.72 0.45 -2.19
C ILE A 11 24.05 -0.10 -3.58
N GLU A 12 24.76 0.69 -4.41
CA GLU A 12 25.15 0.26 -5.75
C GLU A 12 26.08 -0.96 -5.76
N GLN A 13 26.90 -1.13 -4.70
CA GLN A 13 27.86 -2.23 -4.58
C GLN A 13 27.27 -3.51 -3.98
N LEU A 14 26.03 -3.46 -3.49
CA LEU A 14 25.40 -4.60 -2.83
C LEU A 14 25.01 -5.70 -3.83
N SER A 15 25.22 -6.94 -3.41
CA SER A 15 24.63 -8.14 -4.02
C SER A 15 23.10 -8.13 -3.91
N LEU A 16 22.43 -9.03 -4.64
CA LEU A 16 20.97 -9.17 -4.55
C LEU A 16 20.49 -9.56 -3.14
N GLU A 17 21.25 -10.41 -2.45
CA GLU A 17 20.94 -10.86 -1.11
C GLU A 17 21.04 -9.72 -0.09
N GLU A 18 22.13 -8.96 -0.13
CA GLU A 18 22.32 -7.78 0.73
C GLU A 18 21.29 -6.67 0.44
N ARG A 19 20.83 -6.53 -0.82
CA ARG A 19 19.73 -5.62 -1.17
C ARG A 19 18.41 -6.07 -0.55
N CYS A 20 18.14 -7.37 -0.50
CA CYS A 20 16.95 -7.91 0.17
C CYS A 20 17.02 -7.69 1.69
N GLU A 21 18.17 -7.91 2.31
CA GLU A 21 18.39 -7.63 3.73
C GLU A 21 18.20 -6.15 4.05
N LEU A 22 18.77 -5.26 3.23
CA LEU A 22 18.59 -3.82 3.38
C LEU A 22 17.12 -3.40 3.18
N ALA A 23 16.42 -3.98 2.21
CA ALA A 23 15.00 -3.71 2.00
C ALA A 23 14.15 -4.14 3.20
N ALA A 24 14.47 -5.27 3.84
CA ALA A 24 13.80 -5.73 5.05
C ALA A 24 14.12 -4.84 6.28
N LEU A 25 15.34 -4.29 6.36
CA LEU A 25 15.73 -3.34 7.40
C LEU A 25 15.02 -1.98 7.24
N LEU A 26 14.96 -1.46 6.01
CA LEU A 26 14.39 -0.14 5.71
C LEU A 26 12.86 -0.15 5.67
N ASN A 27 12.26 -1.29 5.32
CA ASN A 27 10.82 -1.51 5.39
C ASN A 27 10.55 -2.53 6.51
N PRO A 28 10.66 -2.13 7.79
CA PRO A 28 10.20 -3.01 8.85
C PRO A 28 8.74 -3.40 8.55
N ILE A 29 8.40 -4.68 8.73
CA ILE A 29 7.07 -5.29 8.51
C ILE A 29 5.97 -4.65 9.39
N GLU A 30 6.31 -3.63 10.18
CA GLU A 30 5.37 -2.91 11.00
C GLU A 30 4.41 -2.15 10.09
N ASP A 31 3.11 -2.34 10.31
CA ASP A 31 2.07 -1.51 9.71
C ASP A 31 2.54 -0.06 9.80
N ASP A 32 2.81 0.55 8.65
CA ASP A 32 3.11 1.97 8.62
C ASP A 32 1.85 2.75 9.03
N ASP A 33 1.96 4.06 9.17
CA ASP A 33 0.81 4.86 9.63
C ASP A 33 -0.38 4.74 8.67
N TRP A 34 -0.14 4.43 7.39
CA TRP A 34 -1.19 4.19 6.42
C TRP A 34 -1.89 2.84 6.66
N ASP A 35 -1.13 1.76 6.88
CA ASP A 35 -1.69 0.44 7.22
C ASP A 35 -2.52 0.47 8.51
N ARG A 36 -2.02 1.15 9.55
CA ARG A 36 -2.77 1.33 10.82
C ARG A 36 -4.07 2.09 10.61
N GLN A 37 -4.02 3.17 9.82
CA GLN A 37 -5.20 3.96 9.51
C GLN A 37 -6.21 3.18 8.67
N MET A 38 -5.76 2.40 7.69
CA MET A 38 -6.61 1.54 6.87
C MET A 38 -7.30 0.47 7.71
N LYS A 39 -6.59 -0.17 8.65
CA LYS A 39 -7.18 -1.14 9.58
C LYS A 39 -8.26 -0.51 10.45
N LYS A 40 -8.00 0.66 11.04
CA LYS A 40 -8.98 1.41 11.83
C LYS A 40 -10.19 1.84 11.00
N ASP A 41 -9.97 2.28 9.77
CA ASP A 41 -11.06 2.69 8.88
C ASP A 41 -11.94 1.49 8.48
N ALA A 42 -11.37 0.28 8.42
CA ALA A 42 -12.06 -0.96 8.10
C ALA A 42 -12.84 -1.59 9.26
N GLU A 43 -12.67 -1.12 10.50
CA GLU A 43 -13.43 -1.61 11.65
C GLU A 43 -14.95 -1.35 11.49
N PRO A 44 -15.82 -2.16 12.12
CA PRO A 44 -17.27 -1.97 12.03
C PRO A 44 -17.70 -0.55 12.40
N GLY A 45 -18.46 0.10 11.52
CA GLY A 45 -18.87 1.50 11.67
C GLY A 45 -17.78 2.52 11.35
N GLY A 46 -16.59 2.08 10.95
CA GLY A 46 -15.47 2.87 10.44
C GLY A 46 -15.75 3.46 9.06
N LYS A 47 -14.84 4.33 8.60
CA LYS A 47 -15.02 5.07 7.35
C LYS A 47 -15.07 4.14 6.13
N LEU A 48 -14.13 3.21 6.03
CA LEU A 48 -14.06 2.27 4.93
C LEU A 48 -15.22 1.27 4.99
N ASP A 49 -15.58 0.80 6.18
CA ASP A 49 -16.74 -0.08 6.38
C ASP A 49 -18.05 0.52 5.82
N ARG A 50 -18.37 1.77 6.17
CA ARG A 50 -19.54 2.48 5.62
C ARG A 50 -19.50 2.65 4.11
N LEU A 51 -18.32 2.89 3.55
CA LEU A 51 -18.15 3.00 2.09
C LEU A 51 -18.38 1.64 1.41
N MET A 52 -17.89 0.55 1.99
CA MET A 52 -18.12 -0.81 1.50
C MET A 52 -19.60 -1.19 1.57
N GLU A 53 -20.30 -0.87 2.65
CA GLU A 53 -21.75 -1.07 2.77
C GLU A 53 -22.52 -0.32 1.68
N ALA A 54 -22.21 0.97 1.49
CA ALA A 54 -22.84 1.80 0.48
C ALA A 54 -22.58 1.26 -0.94
N ALA A 55 -21.33 0.94 -1.26
CA ALA A 55 -20.94 0.37 -2.54
C ALA A 55 -21.68 -0.96 -2.81
N THR A 56 -21.72 -1.85 -1.82
CA THR A 56 -22.44 -3.14 -1.90
C THR A 56 -23.93 -2.93 -2.15
N LYS A 57 -24.55 -1.95 -1.48
CA LYS A 57 -25.97 -1.64 -1.65
C LYS A 57 -26.27 -1.12 -3.06
N GLU A 58 -25.42 -0.24 -3.60
CA GLU A 58 -25.61 0.30 -4.95
C GLU A 58 -25.33 -0.75 -6.04
N TYR A 59 -24.33 -1.61 -5.82
CA TYR A 59 -24.08 -2.78 -6.68
C TYR A 59 -25.31 -3.71 -6.74
N LYS A 60 -25.89 -4.06 -5.58
CA LYS A 60 -27.12 -4.87 -5.51
C LYS A 60 -28.33 -4.22 -6.18
N LYS A 61 -28.33 -2.89 -6.35
CA LYS A 61 -29.36 -2.15 -7.11
C LYS A 61 -29.05 -2.03 -8.61
N GLY A 62 -27.97 -2.64 -9.09
CA GLY A 62 -27.58 -2.58 -10.51
C GLY A 62 -27.04 -1.23 -10.95
N LYS A 63 -26.48 -0.43 -10.03
CA LYS A 63 -25.93 0.91 -10.35
C LYS A 63 -24.44 0.92 -10.67
N SER A 64 -23.78 -0.24 -10.70
CA SER A 64 -22.39 -0.34 -11.13
C SER A 64 -22.25 -0.17 -12.63
N LEU A 65 -21.19 0.49 -13.07
CA LEU A 65 -20.82 0.56 -14.48
C LEU A 65 -20.07 -0.72 -14.89
N PRO A 66 -20.16 -1.14 -16.15
CA PRO A 66 -19.27 -2.16 -16.69
C PRO A 66 -17.81 -1.75 -16.49
N PHE A 67 -16.95 -2.72 -16.18
CA PHE A 67 -15.50 -2.47 -16.10
C PHE A 67 -15.00 -2.00 -17.47
N PRO A 68 -14.18 -0.94 -17.54
CA PRO A 68 -13.69 -0.42 -18.82
C PRO A 68 -12.86 -1.48 -19.54
N LYS A 69 -12.93 -1.48 -20.88
CA LYS A 69 -11.97 -2.25 -21.68
C LYS A 69 -10.57 -1.67 -21.48
N PRO A 70 -9.51 -2.49 -21.41
CA PRO A 70 -8.14 -1.99 -21.48
C PRO A 70 -7.97 -1.11 -22.72
N ALA A 71 -7.13 -0.06 -22.63
CA ALA A 71 -6.76 0.71 -23.80
C ALA A 71 -6.04 -0.20 -24.81
N GLU A 72 -6.41 -0.09 -26.09
CA GLU A 72 -5.74 -0.78 -27.21
C GLU A 72 -4.34 -0.21 -27.48
#